data_AF-A0A097CSD6-F1
#
_entry.id   AF-A0A097CSD6-F1
#
_cell.length_a   1.000
_cell.length_b   1.000
_cell.length_c   1.000
_cell.angle_alpha   90.00
_cell.angle_beta   90.00
_cell.angle_gamma   90.00
#
_symmetry.space_group_name_H-M   'P 1'
#
loop_
_entity.id
_entity.type
_entity.pdbx_description
1 polymer ?
#
loop_
_entity_poly.entity_id
_entity_poly.type
_entity_poly.pdbx_seq_one_letter_code
_entity_poly.pdbx_strand_id
1 'polypeptide(L)'
;MTRSIRGSRRAAVLLPGIAAAAALLLSGCGAGQISETANKVPSVQGVNLEGAEGKYGVLGVLVAYPGVEGYQAGDNAVLNAVFYNDTHNPVTVTVTSPDAREVVLTTVRAATSPSPTASPSPTGSLSPTGSPSPDGSPSPDPTSSPDTQPARIEIPPLSYVQLNTEGDRVLQLIGLNGALLAGQNVTVNFDFGGGDQITSPAPVAVPLTPPPPPSPIIERHTEFEGEGAH
;
A
#
# COMPACT_ATOMS: atom_id res chain seq x y z
N MET A 1 21.01 63.17 -73.52
CA MET A 1 20.49 64.51 -73.12
C MET A 1 20.63 64.64 -71.61
N THR A 2 21.08 65.82 -71.19
CA THR A 2 21.54 66.24 -69.85
C THR A 2 20.41 66.38 -68.82
N ARG A 3 20.75 66.18 -67.52
CA ARG A 3 20.63 67.14 -66.37
C ARG A 3 20.58 66.33 -65.04
N SER A 4 21.59 66.41 -64.14
CA SER A 4 21.76 67.36 -62.99
C SER A 4 20.64 67.21 -61.92
N ILE A 5 20.82 67.20 -60.59
CA ILE A 5 21.74 67.91 -59.68
C ILE A 5 21.39 67.50 -58.22
N ARG A 6 22.37 67.58 -57.28
CA ARG A 6 22.28 67.75 -55.79
C ARG A 6 21.43 66.71 -55.00
N GLY A 7 21.89 66.09 -53.92
CA GLY A 7 22.72 66.60 -52.83
C GLY A 7 21.83 67.07 -51.66
N SER A 8 21.65 66.23 -50.64
CA SER A 8 21.24 66.69 -49.30
C SER A 8 21.76 65.73 -48.23
N ARG A 9 22.43 66.33 -47.25
CA ARG A 9 23.02 65.69 -46.08
C ARG A 9 21.97 65.66 -44.96
N ARG A 10 22.18 64.73 -44.01
CA ARG A 10 21.70 64.70 -42.61
C ARG A 10 20.24 64.28 -42.38
N ALA A 11 20.09 63.07 -41.81
CA ALA A 11 19.34 62.88 -40.57
C ALA A 11 19.83 61.59 -39.89
N ALA A 12 20.73 61.74 -38.92
CA ALA A 12 20.90 60.73 -37.89
C ALA A 12 19.66 60.81 -36.99
N VAL A 13 18.80 59.79 -37.04
CA VAL A 13 17.78 59.57 -36.00
C VAL A 13 18.21 58.34 -35.22
N LEU A 14 18.65 58.64 -34.01
CA LEU A 14 18.89 57.71 -32.91
C LEU A 14 17.61 56.93 -32.60
N LEU A 15 17.68 55.60 -32.64
CA LEU A 15 16.72 54.71 -31.99
C LEU A 15 17.48 53.70 -31.10
N PRO A 16 18.05 54.11 -29.96
CA PRO A 16 18.55 53.17 -28.96
C PRO A 16 17.40 52.86 -28.01
N GLY A 17 16.47 52.00 -28.42
CA GLY A 17 15.24 51.81 -27.64
C GLY A 17 14.57 50.45 -27.71
N ILE A 18 15.18 49.44 -28.36
CA ILE A 18 14.55 48.10 -28.50
C ILE A 18 15.35 47.01 -27.77
N ALA A 19 16.57 47.27 -27.31
CA ALA A 19 17.40 46.24 -26.66
C ALA A 19 16.97 45.90 -25.22
N ALA A 20 16.28 46.80 -24.50
CA ALA A 20 15.96 46.59 -23.08
C ALA A 20 14.69 45.74 -22.82
N ALA A 21 13.79 45.61 -23.79
CA ALA A 21 12.55 44.82 -23.61
C ALA A 21 12.73 43.31 -23.86
N ALA A 22 13.77 42.91 -24.61
CA ALA A 22 14.02 41.50 -24.91
C ALA A 22 14.65 40.73 -23.74
N ALA A 23 15.32 41.41 -22.79
CA ALA A 23 16.00 40.74 -21.68
C ALA A 23 15.04 40.28 -20.56
N LEU A 24 13.85 40.89 -20.44
CA LEU A 24 12.86 40.52 -19.40
C LEU A 24 12.00 39.31 -19.80
N LEU A 25 11.93 38.96 -21.09
CA LEU A 25 11.10 37.85 -21.59
C LEU A 25 11.76 36.46 -21.49
N LEU A 26 13.04 36.38 -21.11
CA LEU A 26 13.77 35.11 -21.02
C LEU A 26 13.75 34.43 -19.64
N SER A 27 13.13 35.03 -18.62
CA SER A 27 13.16 34.52 -17.23
C SER A 27 11.97 33.61 -16.85
N GLY A 28 11.12 33.22 -17.79
CA GLY A 28 9.85 32.53 -17.50
C GLY A 28 9.73 31.05 -17.91
N CYS A 29 10.74 30.42 -18.51
CA CYS A 29 10.57 29.10 -19.17
C CYS A 29 10.67 27.87 -18.24
N GLY A 30 10.53 28.04 -16.91
CA GLY A 30 10.71 26.97 -15.93
C GLY A 30 9.43 26.40 -15.31
N ALA A 31 8.26 26.99 -15.55
CA ALA A 31 7.05 26.72 -14.73
C ALA A 31 5.84 26.13 -15.48
N GLY A 32 5.91 25.91 -16.80
CA GLY A 32 4.67 25.88 -17.61
C GLY A 32 4.26 24.59 -18.31
N GLN A 33 5.19 23.75 -18.76
CA GLN A 33 4.84 22.60 -19.63
C GLN A 33 5.26 21.25 -19.07
N ILE A 34 6.39 21.20 -18.36
CA ILE A 34 6.86 20.01 -17.65
C ILE A 34 7.35 20.52 -16.30
N SER A 35 6.47 20.55 -15.31
CA SER A 35 6.86 20.95 -13.95
C SER A 35 7.42 19.74 -13.22
N GLU A 36 8.56 19.88 -12.54
CA GLU A 36 9.08 18.87 -11.61
C GLU A 36 8.04 18.49 -10.55
N THR A 37 7.13 19.40 -10.19
CA THR A 37 6.02 19.11 -9.28
C THR A 37 4.89 18.31 -9.92
N ALA A 38 4.73 18.35 -11.25
CA ALA A 38 3.70 17.58 -11.96
C ALA A 38 4.09 16.10 -12.05
N ASN A 39 5.39 15.79 -12.12
CA ASN A 39 5.92 14.42 -12.14
C ASN A 39 6.23 13.88 -10.72
N LYS A 40 5.84 14.62 -9.67
CA LYS A 40 6.13 14.24 -8.29
C LYS A 40 5.26 13.04 -7.89
N VAL A 41 5.90 11.90 -7.67
CA VAL A 41 5.23 10.76 -7.01
C VAL A 41 4.98 11.10 -5.54
N PRO A 42 3.77 10.85 -5.00
CA PRO A 42 3.47 11.05 -3.60
C PRO A 42 4.46 10.29 -2.70
N SER A 43 4.93 10.94 -1.64
CA SER A 43 5.78 10.31 -0.63
C SER A 43 4.91 9.58 0.38
N VAL A 44 4.32 8.46 -0.06
CA VAL A 44 3.53 7.54 0.77
C VAL A 44 4.24 6.20 0.87
N GLN A 45 3.96 5.40 1.91
CA GLN A 45 4.56 4.08 2.05
C GLN A 45 4.03 3.08 1.01
N GLY A 46 2.77 3.21 0.61
CA GLY A 46 2.12 2.32 -0.34
C GLY A 46 2.39 2.66 -1.80
N VAL A 47 1.86 1.84 -2.71
CA VAL A 47 2.00 2.01 -4.17
C VAL A 47 0.70 2.56 -4.77
N ASN A 48 0.83 3.52 -5.69
CA ASN A 48 -0.26 4.03 -6.52
C ASN A 48 -0.15 3.45 -7.93
N LEU A 49 -1.28 3.07 -8.50
CA LEU A 49 -1.40 2.40 -9.77
C LEU A 49 -2.57 2.99 -10.54
N GLU A 50 -2.37 3.19 -11.83
CA GLU A 50 -3.32 3.82 -12.73
C GLU A 50 -3.59 2.87 -13.90
N GLY A 51 -4.86 2.59 -14.17
CA GLY A 51 -5.36 1.82 -15.31
C GLY A 51 -5.98 2.72 -16.37
N ALA A 52 -6.10 2.24 -17.60
CA ALA A 52 -6.66 2.95 -18.77
C ALA A 52 -6.36 4.47 -18.81
N GLU A 53 -5.08 4.85 -18.75
CA GLU A 53 -4.60 6.25 -18.78
C GLU A 53 -5.06 7.09 -17.57
N GLY A 54 -5.16 6.49 -16.39
CA GLY A 54 -5.47 7.19 -15.14
C GLY A 54 -6.95 7.35 -14.83
N LYS A 55 -7.85 6.77 -15.63
CA LYS A 55 -9.31 6.90 -15.46
C LYS A 55 -9.85 6.07 -14.30
N TYR A 56 -9.10 5.08 -13.84
CA TYR A 56 -9.39 4.30 -12.66
C TYR A 56 -8.08 3.73 -12.15
N GLY A 57 -8.06 3.26 -10.91
CA GLY A 57 -6.84 2.71 -10.35
C GLY A 57 -6.95 2.41 -8.88
N VAL A 58 -5.77 2.19 -8.29
CA VAL A 58 -5.61 1.82 -6.90
C VAL A 58 -4.58 2.72 -6.25
N LEU A 59 -4.93 3.33 -5.14
CA LEU A 59 -4.08 4.22 -4.38
C LEU A 59 -3.69 3.57 -3.05
N GLY A 60 -2.43 3.78 -2.65
CA GLY A 60 -1.94 3.41 -1.34
C GLY A 60 -1.95 1.91 -1.06
N VAL A 61 -1.68 1.07 -2.07
CA VAL A 61 -1.57 -0.38 -1.90
C VAL A 61 -0.48 -0.70 -0.89
N LEU A 62 -0.85 -1.22 0.28
CA LEU A 62 0.04 -1.39 1.42
C LEU A 62 -0.42 -2.57 2.29
N VAL A 63 0.48 -3.50 2.58
CA VAL A 63 0.22 -4.57 3.55
C VAL A 63 0.42 -4.02 4.97
N ALA A 64 -0.52 -4.28 5.87
CA ALA A 64 -0.46 -3.80 7.25
C ALA A 64 0.78 -4.33 7.98
N TYR A 65 1.30 -3.53 8.91
CA TYR A 65 2.47 -3.90 9.72
C TYR A 65 2.10 -5.01 10.72
N PRO A 66 2.78 -6.18 10.69
CA PRO A 66 2.47 -7.31 11.57
C PRO A 66 3.08 -7.21 12.97
N GLY A 67 3.96 -6.22 13.22
CA GLY A 67 4.84 -6.19 14.38
C GLY A 67 6.29 -6.52 14.02
N VAL A 68 7.17 -6.55 15.03
CA VAL A 68 8.63 -6.68 14.83
C VAL A 68 9.06 -8.04 14.30
N GLU A 69 8.25 -9.09 14.52
CA GLU A 69 8.55 -10.46 14.10
C GLU A 69 8.30 -10.69 12.60
N GLY A 70 7.52 -9.82 11.95
CA GLY A 70 7.05 -10.05 10.59
C GLY A 70 5.89 -11.04 10.50
N TYR A 71 5.45 -11.31 9.27
CA TYR A 71 4.54 -12.41 8.97
C TYR A 71 5.33 -13.70 8.80
N GLN A 72 4.77 -14.81 9.26
CA GLN A 72 5.22 -16.17 8.97
C GLN A 72 4.51 -16.73 7.73
N ALA A 73 5.07 -17.80 7.16
CA ALA A 73 4.39 -18.55 6.11
C ALA A 73 3.10 -19.17 6.68
N GLY A 74 1.99 -18.98 5.96
CA GLY A 74 0.65 -19.39 6.37
C GLY A 74 -0.14 -18.32 7.12
N ASP A 75 0.47 -17.19 7.47
CA ASP A 75 -0.24 -16.09 8.13
C ASP A 75 -1.22 -15.40 7.18
N ASN A 76 -2.19 -14.72 7.76
CA ASN A 76 -3.09 -13.83 7.04
C ASN A 76 -2.60 -12.38 7.17
N ALA A 77 -2.61 -11.64 6.07
CA ALA A 77 -2.16 -10.25 6.05
C ALA A 77 -3.28 -9.32 5.58
N VAL A 78 -3.41 -8.16 6.23
CA VAL A 78 -4.39 -7.13 5.83
C VAL A 78 -3.78 -6.28 4.73
N LEU A 79 -4.51 -6.12 3.63
CA LEU A 79 -4.14 -5.25 2.51
C LEU A 79 -5.01 -4.00 2.55
N ASN A 80 -4.34 -2.85 2.69
CA ASN A 80 -4.95 -1.53 2.62
C ASN A 80 -4.86 -1.01 1.18
N ALA A 81 -5.98 -0.51 0.64
CA ALA A 81 -6.05 0.10 -0.67
C ALA A 81 -7.28 1.01 -0.80
N VAL A 82 -7.17 2.03 -1.65
CA VAL A 82 -8.32 2.84 -2.09
C VAL A 82 -8.47 2.68 -3.59
N PHE A 83 -9.64 2.28 -4.04
CA PHE A 83 -9.97 2.09 -5.46
C PHE A 83 -10.73 3.29 -5.95
N TYR A 84 -10.38 3.85 -7.10
CA TYR A 84 -11.10 5.00 -7.69
C TYR A 84 -11.52 4.71 -9.13
N ASN A 85 -12.58 5.39 -9.56
CA ASN A 85 -13.13 5.31 -10.90
C ASN A 85 -13.65 6.69 -11.33
N ASP A 86 -12.94 7.32 -12.24
CA ASP A 86 -13.29 8.61 -12.86
C ASP A 86 -14.07 8.44 -14.17
N THR A 87 -14.47 7.21 -14.51
CA THR A 87 -15.35 6.98 -15.66
C THR A 87 -16.83 7.14 -15.28
N HIS A 88 -17.68 7.31 -16.30
CA HIS A 88 -19.14 7.39 -16.13
C HIS A 88 -19.82 6.01 -16.03
N ASN A 89 -19.08 4.92 -16.09
CA ASN A 89 -19.59 3.55 -15.98
C ASN A 89 -19.02 2.87 -14.73
N PRO A 90 -19.74 1.93 -14.10
CA PRO A 90 -19.18 1.16 -13.01
C PRO A 90 -17.99 0.33 -13.49
N VAL A 91 -16.96 0.22 -12.66
CA VAL A 91 -15.77 -0.60 -12.91
C VAL A 91 -15.73 -1.70 -11.87
N THR A 92 -15.52 -2.94 -12.31
CA THR A 92 -15.35 -4.07 -11.38
C THR A 92 -13.90 -4.49 -11.36
N VAL A 93 -13.32 -4.59 -10.17
CA VAL A 93 -11.96 -5.10 -9.96
C VAL A 93 -12.00 -6.44 -9.24
N THR A 94 -11.22 -7.41 -9.73
CA THR A 94 -10.93 -8.67 -9.04
C THR A 94 -9.50 -8.65 -8.56
N VAL A 95 -9.30 -8.91 -7.27
CA VAL A 95 -7.97 -8.88 -6.64
C VAL A 95 -7.49 -10.29 -6.38
N THR A 96 -6.25 -10.59 -6.80
CA THR A 96 -5.60 -11.88 -6.56
C THR A 96 -4.15 -11.68 -6.15
N SER A 97 -3.51 -12.70 -5.60
CA SER A 97 -2.08 -12.68 -5.28
C SER A 97 -1.48 -14.05 -5.53
N PRO A 98 -0.33 -14.16 -6.22
CA PRO A 98 0.41 -15.41 -6.31
C PRO A 98 1.19 -15.75 -5.04
N ASP A 99 1.33 -14.80 -4.11
CA ASP A 99 2.11 -14.92 -2.88
C ASP A 99 1.24 -15.30 -1.65
N ALA A 100 -0.07 -15.45 -1.86
CA ALA A 100 -1.04 -15.92 -0.88
C ALA A 100 -1.93 -17.01 -1.50
N ARG A 101 -2.58 -17.81 -0.66
CA ARG A 101 -3.51 -18.85 -1.15
C ARG A 101 -4.78 -18.26 -1.74
N GLU A 102 -5.28 -17.19 -1.12
CA GLU A 102 -6.51 -16.53 -1.53
C GLU A 102 -6.50 -15.05 -1.13
N VAL A 103 -7.28 -14.24 -1.82
CA VAL A 103 -7.60 -12.87 -1.39
C VAL A 103 -9.11 -12.79 -1.17
N VAL A 104 -9.51 -12.35 0.02
CA VAL A 104 -10.92 -12.22 0.40
C VAL A 104 -11.25 -10.80 0.81
N LEU A 105 -12.51 -10.41 0.64
CA LEU A 105 -13.09 -9.21 1.24
C LEU A 105 -13.73 -9.58 2.57
N THR A 106 -13.37 -8.88 3.65
CA THR A 106 -13.91 -9.14 4.99
C THR A 106 -14.05 -7.85 5.79
N THR A 107 -14.68 -7.92 6.96
CA THR A 107 -14.77 -6.77 7.87
C THR A 107 -13.45 -6.54 8.59
N VAL A 108 -13.14 -5.28 8.93
CA VAL A 108 -11.92 -4.95 9.70
C VAL A 108 -11.86 -5.71 11.01
N ARG A 109 -12.98 -5.83 11.71
CA ARG A 109 -13.07 -6.58 12.97
C ARG A 109 -12.69 -8.05 12.79
N ALA A 110 -13.16 -8.70 11.73
CA ALA A 110 -12.80 -10.09 11.45
C ALA A 110 -11.31 -10.24 11.09
N ALA A 111 -10.76 -9.31 10.31
CA ALA A 111 -9.38 -9.36 9.85
C ALA A 111 -8.34 -9.08 10.96
N THR A 112 -8.72 -8.27 11.95
CA THR A 112 -7.85 -7.85 13.06
C THR A 112 -8.12 -8.59 14.36
N SER A 113 -9.17 -9.41 14.42
CA SER A 113 -9.41 -10.28 15.56
C SER A 113 -8.29 -11.30 15.64
N PRO A 114 -7.71 -11.54 16.83
CA PRO A 114 -6.81 -12.67 17.01
C PRO A 114 -7.59 -13.93 16.63
N SER A 115 -7.15 -14.63 15.58
CA SER A 115 -7.67 -15.97 15.31
C SER A 115 -7.31 -16.84 16.53
N PRO A 116 -8.24 -17.63 17.09
CA PRO A 116 -7.86 -18.60 18.09
C PRO A 116 -6.87 -19.54 17.43
N THR A 117 -5.65 -19.55 17.96
CA THR A 117 -4.64 -20.56 17.67
C THR A 117 -5.35 -21.91 17.72
N ALA A 118 -5.27 -22.70 16.65
CA ALA A 118 -5.84 -24.05 16.63
C ALA A 118 -5.32 -24.78 17.86
N SER A 119 -6.21 -24.95 18.86
CA SER A 119 -5.91 -25.79 20.02
C SER A 119 -5.63 -27.18 19.47
N PRO A 120 -4.48 -27.80 19.76
CA PRO A 120 -4.22 -29.15 19.29
C PRO A 120 -5.35 -30.06 19.80
N SER A 121 -5.99 -30.78 18.88
CA SER A 121 -6.92 -31.85 19.21
C SER A 121 -6.22 -32.80 20.19
N PRO A 122 -6.78 -33.09 21.38
CA PRO A 122 -6.24 -34.15 22.20
C PRO A 122 -6.48 -35.48 21.47
N THR A 123 -5.40 -36.13 21.03
CA THR A 123 -5.36 -37.56 20.79
C THR A 123 -5.61 -38.26 22.13
N GLY A 124 -6.88 -38.59 22.39
CA GLY A 124 -7.36 -39.21 23.61
C GLY A 124 -8.13 -40.50 23.33
N SER A 125 -7.38 -41.60 23.38
CA SER A 125 -7.77 -43.00 23.27
C SER A 125 -8.90 -43.44 24.24
N LEU A 126 -9.86 -44.23 23.70
CA LEU A 126 -10.70 -45.30 24.30
C LEU A 126 -11.79 -44.98 25.37
N SER A 127 -13.03 -45.41 25.04
CA SER A 127 -14.21 -45.57 25.92
C SER A 127 -13.99 -46.63 27.03
N PRO A 128 -14.76 -46.64 28.17
CA PRO A 128 -16.13 -47.18 28.18
C PRO A 128 -17.17 -46.51 29.14
N THR A 129 -18.44 -46.57 28.69
CA THR A 129 -19.77 -46.64 29.38
C THR A 129 -20.00 -46.11 30.82
N GLY A 130 -20.97 -45.17 30.95
CA GLY A 130 -21.79 -44.98 32.17
C GLY A 130 -22.76 -43.77 32.19
N SER A 131 -24.07 -44.00 31.94
CA SER A 131 -25.33 -43.35 32.43
C SER A 131 -25.54 -41.80 32.59
N PRO A 132 -26.80 -41.27 32.62
CA PRO A 132 -27.19 -40.02 31.94
C PRO A 132 -27.55 -38.77 32.81
N SER A 133 -27.32 -37.57 32.21
CA SER A 133 -28.00 -36.22 32.18
C SER A 133 -28.81 -35.64 33.37
N PRO A 134 -29.15 -34.30 33.42
CA PRO A 134 -28.71 -33.10 32.66
C PRO A 134 -28.35 -31.85 33.55
N ASP A 135 -27.72 -30.80 33.02
CA ASP A 135 -28.18 -29.38 33.07
C ASP A 135 -27.14 -28.39 32.50
N GLY A 136 -27.46 -27.89 31.30
CA GLY A 136 -27.30 -26.51 30.82
C GLY A 136 -26.14 -25.63 31.29
N SER A 137 -24.90 -25.90 30.88
CA SER A 137 -23.90 -24.84 30.73
C SER A 137 -24.07 -24.22 29.34
N PRO A 138 -24.23 -22.88 29.18
CA PRO A 138 -24.32 -22.27 27.87
C PRO A 138 -22.99 -22.50 27.14
N SER A 139 -23.03 -23.40 26.17
CA SER A 139 -22.00 -23.51 25.15
C SER A 139 -21.92 -22.14 24.47
N PRO A 140 -20.75 -21.51 24.35
CA PRO A 140 -20.64 -20.33 23.49
C PRO A 140 -21.06 -20.76 22.09
N ASP A 141 -22.06 -20.08 21.55
CA ASP A 141 -22.50 -20.23 20.17
C ASP A 141 -21.30 -20.13 19.22
N PRO A 142 -21.09 -21.09 18.30
CA PRO A 142 -20.18 -20.90 17.18
C PRO A 142 -20.93 -20.13 16.08
N THR A 143 -21.33 -18.88 16.33
CA THR A 143 -22.07 -18.10 15.32
C THR A 143 -21.47 -16.72 15.11
N SER A 144 -20.32 -16.73 14.44
CA SER A 144 -20.09 -15.79 13.34
C SER A 144 -18.88 -16.32 12.56
N SER A 145 -19.12 -17.16 11.54
CA SER A 145 -18.15 -17.21 10.44
C SER A 145 -17.96 -15.76 9.99
N PRO A 146 -16.72 -15.26 9.88
CA PRO A 146 -16.51 -13.95 9.30
C PRO A 146 -17.17 -13.95 7.92
N ASP A 147 -17.96 -12.93 7.62
CA ASP A 147 -18.53 -12.69 6.28
C ASP A 147 -17.38 -12.45 5.29
N THR A 148 -16.74 -13.53 4.85
CA THR A 148 -15.70 -13.54 3.84
C THR A 148 -16.36 -13.67 2.48
N GLN A 149 -16.18 -12.65 1.64
CA GLN A 149 -16.61 -12.64 0.25
C GLN A 149 -15.42 -12.73 -0.70
N PRO A 150 -15.64 -13.16 -1.94
CA PRO A 150 -14.61 -13.06 -2.99
C PRO A 150 -14.09 -11.62 -3.08
N ALA A 151 -12.80 -11.44 -3.35
CA ALA A 151 -12.20 -10.13 -3.55
C ALA A 151 -12.57 -9.50 -4.91
N ARG A 152 -13.88 -9.32 -5.14
CA ARG A 152 -14.48 -8.68 -6.30
C ARG A 152 -15.23 -7.42 -5.84
N ILE A 153 -14.79 -6.26 -6.32
CA ILE A 153 -15.23 -4.96 -5.85
C ILE A 153 -15.82 -4.20 -7.03
N GLU A 154 -17.04 -3.70 -6.86
CA GLU A 154 -17.65 -2.76 -7.81
C GLU A 154 -17.38 -1.34 -7.33
N ILE A 155 -16.78 -0.53 -8.21
CA ILE A 155 -16.48 0.87 -7.99
C ILE A 155 -17.51 1.68 -8.79
N PRO A 156 -18.40 2.45 -8.15
CA PRO A 156 -19.39 3.24 -8.85
C PRO A 156 -18.76 4.27 -9.80
N PRO A 157 -19.50 4.77 -10.79
CA PRO A 157 -19.07 5.89 -11.63
C PRO A 157 -18.66 7.11 -10.80
N LEU A 158 -17.58 7.79 -11.22
CA LEU A 158 -17.11 9.04 -10.60
C LEU A 158 -16.96 8.95 -9.07
N SER A 159 -16.46 7.82 -8.58
CA SER A 159 -16.47 7.48 -7.16
C SER A 159 -15.24 6.69 -6.74
N TYR A 160 -15.14 6.40 -5.45
CA TYR A 160 -14.09 5.58 -4.86
C TYR A 160 -14.64 4.61 -3.83
N VAL A 161 -13.88 3.55 -3.56
CA VAL A 161 -14.13 2.55 -2.52
C VAL A 161 -12.87 2.42 -1.66
N GLN A 162 -13.00 2.68 -0.37
CA GLN A 162 -11.91 2.56 0.60
C GLN A 162 -11.97 1.19 1.28
N LEU A 163 -10.91 0.40 1.12
CA LEU A 163 -10.73 -0.91 1.76
C LEU A 163 -9.44 -0.90 2.56
N ASN A 164 -9.51 -0.37 3.78
CA ASN A 164 -8.38 -0.27 4.68
C ASN A 164 -8.81 -0.34 6.15
N THR A 165 -7.84 -0.40 7.05
CA THR A 165 -8.07 -0.51 8.50
C THR A 165 -8.80 0.68 9.13
N GLU A 166 -8.98 1.78 8.41
CA GLU A 166 -9.75 2.95 8.86
C GLU A 166 -11.24 2.87 8.45
N GLY A 167 -11.58 1.99 7.52
CA GLY A 167 -12.96 1.77 7.05
C GLY A 167 -13.65 0.58 7.72
N ASP A 168 -14.75 0.12 7.12
CA ASP A 168 -15.53 -1.02 7.63
C ASP A 168 -15.02 -2.38 7.12
N ARG A 169 -14.42 -2.38 5.92
CA ARG A 169 -13.97 -3.58 5.21
C ARG A 169 -12.54 -3.45 4.72
N VAL A 170 -11.88 -4.58 4.58
CA VAL A 170 -10.51 -4.73 4.10
C VAL A 170 -10.40 -5.91 3.14
N LEU A 171 -9.35 -5.87 2.33
CA LEU A 171 -8.85 -7.05 1.66
C LEU A 171 -7.93 -7.82 2.61
N GLN A 172 -8.09 -9.14 2.66
CA GLN A 172 -7.24 -10.01 3.46
C GLN A 172 -6.58 -11.03 2.54
N LEU A 173 -5.25 -11.04 2.56
CA LEU A 173 -4.42 -12.07 1.96
C LEU A 173 -4.44 -13.28 2.90
N ILE A 174 -5.01 -14.39 2.46
CA ILE A 174 -5.16 -15.59 3.26
C ILE A 174 -4.01 -16.56 2.98
N GLY A 175 -3.31 -16.97 4.04
CA GLY A 175 -2.25 -17.95 3.99
C GLY A 175 -1.10 -17.55 3.06
N LEU A 176 -0.24 -16.64 3.52
CA LEU A 176 0.98 -16.25 2.82
C LEU A 176 1.86 -17.46 2.49
N ASN A 177 2.49 -17.47 1.32
CA ASN A 177 3.33 -18.58 0.86
C ASN A 177 4.72 -18.60 1.53
N GLY A 178 5.16 -17.48 2.09
CA GLY A 178 6.45 -17.32 2.74
C GLY A 178 6.41 -16.28 3.86
N ALA A 179 7.48 -16.24 4.66
CA ALA A 179 7.65 -15.22 5.68
C ALA A 179 7.94 -13.85 5.04
N LEU A 180 7.44 -12.79 5.65
CA LEU A 180 7.59 -11.42 5.15
C LEU A 180 7.93 -10.46 6.29
N LEU A 181 8.98 -9.66 6.07
CA LEU A 181 9.39 -8.60 6.99
C LEU A 181 8.88 -7.24 6.51
N ALA A 182 8.85 -6.27 7.44
CA ALA A 182 8.57 -4.88 7.09
C ALA A 182 9.49 -4.38 5.96
N GLY A 183 8.91 -3.69 4.98
CA GLY A 183 9.59 -3.21 3.77
C GLY A 183 9.76 -4.26 2.65
N GLN A 184 9.46 -5.55 2.89
CA GLN A 184 9.35 -6.54 1.81
C GLN A 184 8.00 -6.43 1.11
N ASN A 185 7.87 -7.04 -0.07
CA ASN A 185 6.71 -6.89 -0.93
C ASN A 185 5.93 -8.19 -1.10
N VAL A 186 4.61 -8.06 -1.23
CA VAL A 186 3.70 -9.10 -1.72
C VAL A 186 3.25 -8.70 -3.12
N THR A 187 3.28 -9.61 -4.07
CA THR A 187 2.74 -9.38 -5.40
C THR A 187 1.22 -9.42 -5.35
N VAL A 188 0.56 -8.37 -5.83
CA VAL A 188 -0.91 -8.29 -5.91
C VAL A 188 -1.32 -7.94 -7.33
N ASN A 189 -2.31 -8.64 -7.85
CA ASN A 189 -2.87 -8.44 -9.17
C ASN A 189 -4.27 -7.84 -9.05
N PHE A 190 -4.50 -6.77 -9.79
CA PHE A 190 -5.78 -6.08 -9.92
C PHE A 190 -6.26 -6.24 -11.36
N ASP A 191 -7.31 -7.04 -11.56
CA ASP A 191 -7.95 -7.25 -12.86
C ASP A 191 -9.23 -6.41 -12.94
N PHE A 192 -9.21 -5.36 -13.76
CA PHE A 192 -10.34 -4.46 -13.98
C PHE A 192 -11.30 -4.96 -15.08
N GLY A 193 -11.04 -6.15 -15.62
CA GLY A 193 -11.77 -6.74 -16.73
C GLY A 193 -11.33 -6.19 -18.08
N GLY A 194 -11.80 -6.82 -19.16
CA GLY A 194 -11.50 -6.38 -20.52
C GLY A 194 -10.02 -6.50 -20.93
N GLY A 195 -9.21 -7.23 -20.16
CA GLY A 195 -7.77 -7.38 -20.38
C GLY A 195 -6.90 -6.32 -19.71
N ASP A 196 -7.49 -5.38 -18.96
CA ASP A 196 -6.72 -4.41 -18.16
C ASP A 196 -6.40 -5.01 -16.78
N GLN A 197 -5.19 -5.55 -16.66
CA GLN A 197 -4.67 -6.12 -15.44
C GLN A 197 -3.39 -5.41 -15.02
N ILE A 198 -3.34 -4.99 -13.77
CA ILE A 198 -2.21 -4.27 -13.18
C ILE A 198 -1.63 -5.09 -12.04
N THR A 199 -0.33 -5.30 -12.07
CA THR A 199 0.41 -5.98 -11.00
C THR A 199 1.14 -4.95 -10.15
N SER A 200 1.05 -5.12 -8.83
CA SER A 200 1.66 -4.24 -7.82
C SER A 200 2.57 -5.02 -6.89
N PRO A 201 3.77 -4.51 -6.58
CA PRO A 201 4.46 -4.88 -5.36
C PRO A 201 3.80 -4.13 -4.19
N ALA A 202 3.04 -4.81 -3.35
CA ALA A 202 2.45 -4.24 -2.14
C ALA A 202 3.47 -4.34 -0.98
N PRO A 203 4.10 -3.24 -0.53
CA PRO A 203 5.04 -3.29 0.57
C PRO A 203 4.36 -3.59 1.90
N VAL A 204 5.06 -4.29 2.79
CA VAL A 204 4.69 -4.40 4.21
C VAL A 204 5.06 -3.09 4.89
N ALA A 205 4.06 -2.45 5.51
CA ALA A 205 4.22 -1.18 6.20
C ALA A 205 5.32 -1.24 7.27
N VAL A 206 5.95 -0.09 7.51
CA VAL A 206 6.93 0.08 8.59
C VAL A 206 6.26 0.78 9.77
N PRO A 207 6.68 0.50 11.01
CA PRO A 207 6.06 1.11 12.18
C PRO A 207 6.27 2.63 12.16
N LEU A 208 5.22 3.37 12.52
CA LEU A 208 5.29 4.83 12.64
C LEU A 208 5.97 5.28 13.94
N THR A 209 6.20 4.34 14.86
CA THR A 209 6.92 4.56 16.12
C THR A 209 8.16 3.67 16.17
N PRO A 210 9.29 4.15 16.74
CA PRO A 210 10.47 3.32 16.91
C PRO A 210 10.17 2.01 17.65
N PRO A 211 10.82 0.90 17.29
CA PRO A 211 10.69 -0.34 18.06
C PRO A 211 11.23 -0.13 19.49
N PRO A 212 10.75 -0.91 20.47
CA PRO A 212 11.31 -0.90 21.81
C PRO A 212 12.84 -1.16 21.78
N PRO A 213 13.62 -0.48 22.65
CA PRO A 213 15.05 -0.75 22.73
C PRO A 213 15.28 -2.23 23.11
N PRO A 214 16.33 -2.87 22.56
CA PRO A 214 16.64 -4.25 22.92
C PRO A 214 16.96 -4.35 24.41
N SER A 215 16.65 -5.50 25.01
CA SER A 215 17.05 -5.79 26.38
C SER A 215 18.57 -5.63 26.53
N PRO A 216 19.06 -4.99 27.60
CA PRO A 216 20.49 -4.84 27.80
C PRO A 216 21.16 -6.20 27.87
N ILE A 217 22.27 -6.37 27.15
CA ILE A 217 23.14 -7.53 27.31
C ILE A 217 23.80 -7.42 28.68
N ILE A 218 23.43 -8.29 29.59
CA ILE A 218 24.12 -8.44 30.88
C ILE A 218 25.30 -9.38 30.62
N GLU A 219 26.46 -8.81 30.29
CA GLU A 219 27.71 -9.57 30.35
C GLU A 219 27.95 -9.95 31.81
N ARG A 220 27.77 -11.23 32.14
CA ARG A 220 28.28 -11.74 33.42
C ARG A 220 29.79 -11.67 33.32
N HIS A 221 30.40 -10.66 33.95
CA HIS A 221 31.81 -10.67 34.27
C HIS A 221 32.08 -11.91 35.12
N THR A 222 32.44 -13.02 34.48
CA THR A 222 33.08 -14.13 35.17
C THR A 222 34.52 -13.71 35.39
N GLU A 223 34.77 -12.95 36.45
CA GLU A 223 36.08 -12.94 37.10
C GLU A 223 36.34 -14.36 37.59
N PHE A 224 36.91 -15.19 36.71
CA PHE A 224 37.73 -16.29 37.15
C PHE A 224 39.03 -15.65 37.65
N GLU A 225 39.04 -15.33 38.94
CA GLU A 225 40.26 -14.99 39.68
C GLU A 225 41.12 -16.28 39.73
N GLY A 226 41.86 -16.48 38.65
CA GLY A 226 42.91 -17.47 38.54
C GLY A 226 44.24 -16.81 38.87
N GLU A 227 44.60 -16.78 40.15
CA GLU A 227 45.97 -16.59 40.62
C GLU A 227 46.04 -17.34 41.97
N GLY A 228 46.77 -18.45 42.13
CA GLY A 228 48.12 -18.70 41.67
C GLY A 228 49.08 -18.49 42.84
N ALA A 229 49.41 -19.60 43.52
CA ALA A 229 50.59 -19.80 44.38
C ALA A 229 50.81 -18.88 45.60
N HIS A 230 50.75 -19.45 46.80
CA HIS A 230 51.86 -19.47 47.78
C HIS A 230 51.64 -20.57 48.83
#